data_AF-A0A382B5U2-F1
#
_entry.id   AF-A0A382B5U2-F1
#
_cell.length_a   1.000
_cell.length_b   1.000
_cell.length_c   1.000
_cell.angle_alpha   90.00
_cell.angle_beta   90.00
_cell.angle_gamma   90.00
#
_symmetry.space_group_name_H-M   'P 1'
#
loop_
_entity.id
_entity.type
_entity.pdbx_description
1 polymer ?
#
loop_
_entity_poly.entity_id
_entity_poly.type
_entity_poly.pdbx_seq_one_letter_code
_entity_poly.pdbx_strand_id
1 'polypeptide(L)' 'TGSQLDGTAASGSDDTTCANWTSAGAGSALVGHHDRQGGGDNPTSWNAAHGSRGCSQEDLIGTGGDGLFYCFAIN' A
#
# COMPACT_ATOMS: atom_id res chain seq x y z
N THR A 1 -0.57 -1.28 2.43
CA THR A 1 -1.23 -2.51 2.94
C THR A 1 -0.35 -3.73 2.74
N GLY A 2 0.27 -3.92 1.57
CA GLY A 2 1.18 -5.06 1.34
C GLY A 2 0.44 -6.39 1.19
N SER A 3 -0.80 -6.35 0.72
CA SER A 3 -1.68 -7.51 0.58
C SER A 3 -2.19 -7.66 -0.84
N GLN A 4 -2.51 -8.89 -1.22
CA GLN A 4 -3.22 -9.21 -2.46
C GLN A 4 -4.67 -8.72 -2.38
N LEU A 5 -5.40 -8.78 -3.50
CA LEU A 5 -6.81 -8.37 -3.57
C LEU A 5 -7.72 -9.12 -2.58
N ASP A 6 -7.38 -10.36 -2.22
CA ASP A 6 -8.12 -11.17 -1.24
C ASP A 6 -7.74 -10.88 0.22
N GLY A 7 -6.82 -9.93 0.45
CA GLY A 7 -6.36 -9.53 1.78
C GLY A 7 -5.24 -10.41 2.35
N THR A 8 -4.81 -11.47 1.66
CA THR A 8 -3.64 -12.25 2.06
C THR A 8 -2.35 -11.43 1.88
N ALA A 9 -1.29 -11.77 2.61
CA ALA A 9 0.00 -11.14 2.41
C ALA A 9 0.47 -11.32 0.96
N ALA A 10 0.93 -10.25 0.33
CA ALA A 10 1.50 -10.33 -1.00
C ALA A 10 2.71 -11.29 -1.00
N SER A 11 2.73 -12.22 -1.95
CA SER A 11 3.77 -13.23 -2.08
C SER A 11 4.45 -13.11 -3.46
N GLY A 12 5.77 -13.25 -3.50
CA GLY A 12 6.58 -13.02 -4.70
C GLY A 12 8.05 -12.76 -4.35
N SER A 13 8.89 -12.54 -5.38
CA SER A 13 10.30 -12.16 -5.20
C SER A 13 10.48 -10.69 -4.82
N ASP A 14 9.51 -9.85 -5.19
CA ASP A 14 9.60 -8.41 -5.02
C ASP A 14 8.96 -8.00 -3.69
N ASP A 15 9.64 -7.14 -2.95
CA ASP A 15 9.12 -6.59 -1.71
C ASP A 15 8.03 -5.55 -2.02
N THR A 16 6.84 -5.77 -1.47
CA THR A 16 5.66 -4.90 -1.62
C THR A 16 5.22 -4.31 -0.28
N THR A 17 6.13 -4.27 0.69
CA THR A 17 5.85 -3.88 2.08
C THR A 17 6.81 -2.85 2.62
N CYS A 18 7.73 -2.32 1.80
CA CYS A 18 8.78 -1.41 2.29
C CYS A 18 9.62 -2.02 3.44
N ALA A 19 10.19 -3.19 3.17
CA ALA A 19 10.96 -4.02 4.07
C ALA A 19 10.18 -4.39 5.33
N ASN A 20 9.01 -5.00 5.17
CA ASN A 20 8.09 -5.31 6.27
C ASN A 20 7.77 -4.07 7.14
N TRP A 21 7.52 -2.95 6.47
CA TRP A 21 7.21 -1.64 7.07
C TRP A 21 8.32 -1.09 7.99
N THR A 22 9.58 -1.42 7.72
CA THR A 22 10.75 -0.92 8.47
C THR A 22 11.61 0.08 7.68
N SER A 23 11.38 0.22 6.38
CA SER A 23 12.07 1.20 5.52
C SER A 23 11.25 2.48 5.36
N ALA A 24 11.93 3.62 5.39
CA ALA A 24 11.38 4.94 5.03
C ALA A 24 12.09 5.55 3.81
N GLY A 25 12.80 4.73 3.01
CA GLY A 25 13.61 5.17 1.88
C GLY A 25 13.07 4.71 0.53
N ALA A 26 14.00 4.29 -0.34
CA ALA A 26 13.67 3.69 -1.62
C ALA A 26 12.93 2.36 -1.44
N GLY A 27 12.07 2.04 -2.41
CA GLY A 27 11.23 0.85 -2.42
C GLY A 27 9.81 1.18 -2.87
N SER A 28 8.90 0.23 -2.72
CA SER A 28 7.48 0.44 -2.97
C SER A 28 6.67 -0.49 -2.07
N ALA A 29 5.48 -0.06 -1.69
CA ALA A 29 4.51 -0.90 -1.02
C ALA A 29 3.22 -0.98 -1.83
N LEU A 30 2.57 -2.14 -1.83
CA LEU A 30 1.23 -2.26 -2.39
C LEU A 30 0.26 -1.51 -1.47
N VAL A 31 -0.46 -0.54 -2.03
CA VAL A 31 -1.40 0.32 -1.32
C VAL A 31 -2.77 0.29 -1.99
N GLY A 32 -3.80 0.70 -1.25
CA GLY A 32 -5.12 0.96 -1.81
C GLY A 32 -5.73 2.22 -1.20
N HIS A 33 -6.92 2.58 -1.69
CA HIS A 33 -7.53 3.88 -1.42
C HIS A 33 -8.97 3.69 -0.95
N HIS A 34 -9.34 4.33 0.17
CA HIS A 34 -10.65 4.15 0.78
C HIS A 34 -11.73 5.11 0.24
N ASP A 35 -11.33 6.31 -0.19
CA ASP A 35 -12.20 7.41 -0.54
C ASP A 35 -12.14 7.78 -2.03
N ARG A 36 -11.25 7.15 -2.81
CA ARG A 36 -11.00 7.52 -4.22
C ARG A 36 -10.74 6.31 -5.11
N GLN A 37 -10.86 6.54 -6.41
CA GLN A 37 -10.23 5.68 -7.40
C GLN A 37 -8.72 5.97 -7.43
N GLY A 38 -7.94 5.06 -6.89
CA GLY A 38 -6.48 5.14 -6.75
C GLY A 38 -5.67 5.04 -8.03
N GLY A 39 -6.31 4.73 -9.17
CA GLY A 39 -5.60 4.43 -10.41
C GLY A 39 -4.89 3.07 -10.37
N GLY A 40 -3.96 2.85 -11.31
CA GLY A 40 -3.29 1.56 -11.48
C GLY A 40 -4.21 0.44 -11.97
N ASP A 41 -3.80 -0.80 -11.73
CA ASP A 41 -4.47 -1.99 -12.26
C ASP A 41 -5.79 -2.30 -11.55
N ASN A 42 -5.92 -1.92 -10.26
CA ASN A 42 -7.13 -2.15 -9.48
C ASN A 42 -7.63 -0.82 -8.86
N PRO A 43 -8.10 0.13 -9.68
CA PRO A 43 -8.32 1.51 -9.26
C PRO A 43 -9.33 1.70 -8.13
N THR A 44 -10.25 0.76 -7.92
CA THR A 44 -11.24 0.82 -6.83
C THR A 44 -10.87 -0.03 -5.62
N SER A 45 -9.67 -0.63 -5.59
CA SER A 45 -9.27 -1.50 -4.49
C SER A 45 -8.88 -0.69 -3.25
N TRP A 46 -9.45 -1.09 -2.12
CA TRP A 46 -9.12 -0.52 -0.81
C TRP A 46 -7.71 -0.91 -0.33
N ASN A 47 -7.18 -2.07 -0.74
CA ASN A 47 -5.92 -2.62 -0.21
C ASN A 47 -4.88 -3.01 -1.26
N ALA A 48 -5.18 -3.01 -2.55
CA ALA A 48 -4.27 -3.51 -3.57
C ALA A 48 -4.46 -2.82 -4.93
N ALA A 49 -4.52 -1.48 -4.92
CA ALA A 49 -4.71 -0.68 -6.13
C ALA A 49 -3.45 -0.65 -7.02
N HIS A 50 -2.31 -0.28 -6.44
CA HIS A 50 -1.01 -0.17 -7.11
C HIS A 50 0.14 -0.04 -6.09
N GLY A 51 1.38 -0.05 -6.58
CA GLY A 51 2.57 0.25 -5.78
C GLY A 51 2.69 1.73 -5.42
N SER A 52 3.26 2.04 -4.25
CA SER A 52 3.59 3.40 -3.83
C SER A 52 4.80 3.97 -4.58
N ARG A 53 4.92 5.30 -4.56
CA ARG A 53 6.07 6.02 -5.14
C ARG A 53 7.39 5.74 -4.40
N GLY A 54 7.29 5.38 -3.12
CA GLY A 54 8.40 5.21 -2.19
C GLY A 54 7.88 4.77 -0.83
N CYS A 55 8.79 4.65 0.13
CA CYS A 55 8.47 4.19 1.49
C CYS A 55 8.47 5.33 2.53
N SER A 56 8.95 6.53 2.15
CA SER A 56 8.86 7.70 3.02
C SER A 56 7.42 8.18 3.18
N GLN A 57 7.13 8.91 4.26
CA GLN A 57 5.79 9.49 4.46
C GLN A 57 5.42 10.42 3.30
N GLU A 58 6.36 11.24 2.84
CA GLU A 58 6.18 12.17 1.72
C GLU A 58 5.85 11.42 0.42
N ASP A 59 6.49 10.27 0.17
CA ASP A 59 6.20 9.44 -0.99
C ASP A 59 4.85 8.72 -0.88
N LEU A 60 4.48 8.25 0.31
CA LEU A 60 3.16 7.67 0.56
C LEU A 60 2.05 8.70 0.35
N ILE A 61 2.26 9.95 0.76
CA ILE A 61 1.34 11.06 0.48
C ILE A 61 1.29 11.33 -1.04
N GLY A 62 2.47 11.42 -1.66
CA GLY A 62 2.63 11.64 -3.10
C GLY A 62 2.05 10.52 -3.99
N THR A 63 1.69 9.38 -3.41
CA THR A 63 1.03 8.24 -4.05
C THR A 63 -0.48 8.46 -4.26
N GLY A 64 -1.05 9.55 -3.71
CA GLY A 64 -2.44 9.95 -3.96
C GLY A 64 -3.36 9.92 -2.74
N GLY A 65 -2.81 9.92 -1.53
CA GLY A 65 -3.54 9.95 -0.26
C GLY A 65 -2.72 10.59 0.85
N ASP A 66 -2.99 10.24 2.11
CA ASP A 66 -2.31 10.82 3.28
C ASP A 66 -1.28 9.87 3.93
N GLY A 67 -1.05 8.69 3.35
CA GLY A 67 -0.11 7.69 3.88
C GLY A 67 -0.47 7.16 5.28
N LEU A 68 -1.76 6.87 5.51
CA LEU A 68 -2.29 6.46 6.81
C LEU A 68 -2.23 4.94 7.05
N PHE A 69 -2.17 4.55 8.33
CA PHE A 69 -2.38 3.18 8.78
C PHE A 69 -3.83 2.98 9.24
N TYR A 70 -4.40 1.84 8.87
CA TYR A 70 -5.75 1.44 9.29
C TYR A 70 -5.65 0.27 10.28
N CYS A 71 -6.29 0.44 11.45
CA CYS A 71 -6.33 -0.56 12.51
C CYS A 71 -7.75 -1.16 12.59
N PHE A 72 -7.83 -2.48 12.75
CA PHE A 72 -9.09 -3.21 12.84
C PHE A 72 -9.23 -3.85 14.21
N ALA A 73 -10.44 -3.82 14.77
CA ALA A 73 -10.74 -4.51 16.03
C ALA A 73 -10.68 -6.03 15.84
N ILE A 74 -10.20 -6.75 16.86
CA ILE A 74 -10.30 -8.21 16.93
C ILE A 74 -11.72 -8.61 17.36
N ASN A 75 -12.22 -9.73 16.82
CA ASN A 75 -13.52 -10.31 17.19
C ASN A 75 -13.46 -11.02 18.55
#